data_AF-I0UR60-F1
#
_entry.id   AF-I0UR60-F1
#
_cell.length_a   1.000
_cell.length_b   1.000
_cell.length_c   1.000
_cell.angle_alpha   90.00
_cell.angle_beta   90.00
_cell.angle_gamma   90.00
#
_symmetry.space_group_name_H-M   'P 1'
#
loop_
_entity.id
_entity.type
_entity.pdbx_description
1 polymer ?
#
loop_
_entity_poly.entity_id
_entity_poly.type
_entity_poly.pdbx_seq_one_letter_code
_entity_poly.pdbx_strand_id
1 'polypeptide(L)' 'MENATTRLALAGTQIFGLIYTRYILKIPPLTELSIEQTARLIGPTLDTYMRGPLE' A
#
# COMPACT_ATOMS: atom_id res chain seq x y z
N MET A 1 -5.13 21.62 -0.93
CA MET A 1 -4.09 21.12 -1.85
C MET A 1 -3.00 20.39 -1.09
N GLU A 2 -2.46 20.93 0.01
CA GLU A 2 -1.46 20.29 0.86
C GLU A 2 -1.81 18.84 1.27
N ASN A 3 -3.04 18.61 1.74
CA ASN A 3 -3.50 17.29 2.16
C ASN A 3 -3.52 16.27 0.98
N ALA A 4 -3.90 16.69 -0.23
CA ALA A 4 -3.95 15.79 -1.40
C ALA A 4 -2.55 15.29 -1.82
N THR A 5 -1.55 16.17 -1.81
CA THR A 5 -0.16 15.80 -2.10
C THR A 5 0.38 14.84 -1.04
N THR A 6 0.12 15.10 0.24
CA THR A 6 0.53 14.21 1.34
C THR A 6 -0.12 12.83 1.21
N ARG A 7 -1.43 12.76 0.92
CA ARG A 7 -2.13 11.49 0.69
C ARG A 7 -1.53 10.70 -0.46
N LEU A 8 -1.23 11.38 -1.57
CA LEU A 8 -0.62 10.75 -2.74
C LEU A 8 0.77 10.20 -2.42
N ALA A 9 1.58 10.95 -1.66
CA ALA A 9 2.90 10.49 -1.23
C ALA A 9 2.80 9.24 -0.34
N LEU A 10 1.91 9.25 0.66
CA LEU A 10 1.70 8.10 1.57
C LEU A 10 1.19 6.86 0.82
N ALA A 11 0.22 7.03 -0.07
CA ALA A 11 -0.26 5.95 -0.93
C ALA A 11 0.86 5.41 -1.83
N GLY A 12 1.67 6.30 -2.40
CA GLY A 12 2.83 5.95 -3.21
C GLY A 12 3.86 5.12 -2.45
N THR A 13 4.19 5.51 -1.21
CA THR A 13 5.08 4.74 -0.33
C THR A 13 4.58 3.31 -0.11
N GLN A 14 3.28 3.14 0.09
CA GLN A 14 2.70 1.83 0.37
C GLN A 14 2.67 0.92 -0.86
N ILE A 15 2.36 1.46 -2.03
CA ILE A 15 2.43 0.74 -3.30
C ILE A 15 3.88 0.35 -3.62
N PHE A 16 4.82 1.29 -3.49
CA PHE A 16 6.23 1.02 -3.76
C PHE A 16 6.79 -0.02 -2.79
N GLY A 17 6.49 0.09 -1.50
CA GLY A 17 6.90 -0.88 -0.49
C GLY A 17 6.41 -2.29 -0.82
N LEU A 18 5.14 -2.43 -1.21
CA LEU A 18 4.59 -3.71 -1.65
C LEU A 18 5.32 -4.26 -2.88
N ILE A 19 5.56 -3.42 -3.90
CA ILE A 19 6.28 -3.85 -5.11
C ILE A 19 7.70 -4.30 -4.76
N TYR A 20 8.42 -3.50 -4.00
CA TYR A 20 9.82 -3.76 -3.66
C TYR A 20 9.95 -5.04 -2.83
N THR A 21 9.13 -5.20 -1.79
CA THR A 21 9.17 -6.37 -0.91
C THR A 21 8.70 -7.65 -1.61
N ARG A 22 7.69 -7.56 -2.49
CA ARG A 22 7.13 -8.73 -3.19
C ARG A 22 7.96 -9.17 -4.41
N TYR A 23 8.42 -8.24 -5.24
CA TYR A 23 9.03 -8.58 -6.53
C TYR A 23 10.55 -8.47 -6.55
N ILE A 24 11.13 -7.56 -5.75
CA ILE A 24 12.59 -7.36 -5.70
C ILE A 24 13.21 -8.21 -4.59
N LEU A 25 12.76 -8.01 -3.35
CA LEU A 25 13.27 -8.76 -2.19
C LEU A 25 12.67 -10.16 -2.05
N LYS A 26 11.49 -10.39 -2.64
CA LYS A 26 10.79 -11.68 -2.65
C LYS A 26 10.56 -12.27 -1.24
N ILE A 27 10.08 -11.43 -0.32
CA ILE A 27 9.88 -11.80 1.10
C ILE A 27 8.61 -12.68 1.25
N PRO A 28 8.69 -13.91 1.78
CA PRO A 28 7.50 -14.67 2.15
C PRO A 28 6.79 -14.08 3.38
N PRO A 29 5.45 -14.14 3.47
CA PRO A 29 4.51 -14.76 2.53
C PRO A 29 4.08 -13.83 1.39
N LEU A 30 4.66 -12.63 1.25
CA LEU A 30 4.21 -11.63 0.26
C LEU A 30 4.33 -12.14 -1.17
N THR A 31 5.22 -13.08 -1.46
CA THR A 31 5.34 -13.74 -2.77
C THR A 31 4.25 -14.78 -3.02
N GLU A 32 3.68 -15.36 -1.97
CA GLU A 32 2.77 -16.52 -2.01
C GLU A 32 1.30 -16.12 -2.05
N LEU A 33 0.96 -14.97 -1.49
CA LEU A 33 -0.41 -14.47 -1.47
C LEU A 33 -0.96 -14.26 -2.88
N SER A 34 -2.20 -14.67 -3.14
CA SER A 34 -2.90 -14.29 -4.37
C SER A 34 -3.06 -12.77 -4.46
N ILE A 35 -3.36 -12.26 -5.66
CA ILE A 35 -3.65 -10.83 -5.85
C ILE A 35 -4.84 -10.41 -4.99
N GLU A 36 -5.89 -11.22 -4.94
CA GLU A 36 -7.09 -10.94 -4.16
C GLU A 36 -6.80 -10.97 -2.65
N GLN A 37 -5.98 -11.91 -2.17
CA GLN A 37 -5.56 -11.93 -0.77
C GLN A 37 -4.74 -10.68 -0.43
N THR A 38 -3.81 -10.31 -1.31
CA THR A 38 -2.98 -9.11 -1.13
C THR A 38 -3.84 -7.85 -1.10
N ALA A 39 -4.77 -7.71 -2.05
CA ALA A 39 -5.69 -6.57 -2.12
C ALA A 39 -6.59 -6.48 -0.89
N ARG A 40 -7.11 -7.61 -0.39
CA ARG A 40 -7.91 -7.65 0.84
C ARG A 40 -7.12 -7.21 2.08
N LEU A 41 -5.85 -7.59 2.17
CA LEU A 41 -5.01 -7.30 3.34
C LEU A 41 -4.41 -5.88 3.31
N ILE A 42 -4.03 -5.38 2.13
CA ILE A 42 -3.33 -4.08 1.99
C ILE A 42 -4.28 -2.94 1.58
N GLY A 43 -5.36 -3.24 0.86
CA GLY A 43 -6.33 -2.26 0.37
C GLY A 43 -6.85 -1.31 1.46
N PRO A 44 -7.23 -1.77 2.66
CA PRO A 44 -7.69 -0.89 3.74
C PRO A 44 -6.67 0.18 4.17
N THR A 45 -5.36 -0.10 4.04
CA THR A 45 -4.31 0.88 4.34
C THR A 45 -4.31 2.00 3.31
N LEU A 46 -4.46 1.68 2.02
CA LEU A 46 -4.61 2.69 0.97
C LEU A 46 -5.90 3.49 1.16
N ASP A 47 -7.00 2.83 1.53
CA ASP A 47 -8.28 3.48 1.80
C ASP A 47 -8.18 4.49 2.95
N THR A 48 -7.40 4.16 3.98
CA THR A 48 -7.13 5.08 5.09
C THR A 48 -6.44 6.35 4.58
N TYR A 49 -5.41 6.23 3.74
CA TYR A 49 -4.77 7.40 3.15
C TYR A 49 -5.67 8.16 2.17
N MET A 50 -6.59 7.50 1.48
CA MET A 50 -7.47 8.18 0.52
C MET A 50 -8.68 8.86 1.17
N ARG A 51 -9.22 8.27 2.23
CA ARG A 51 -10.55 8.62 2.77
C ARG A 51 -10.56 8.88 4.28
N GLY A 52 -9.60 8.33 5.02
CA GLY A 52 -9.49 8.51 6.46
C GLY A 52 -8.95 9.88 6.86
N PRO A 53 -9.10 10.27 8.14
CA PRO A 53 -8.39 11.43 8.67
C PRO A 53 -6.87 11.18 8.56
N LEU A 54 -6.13 12.23 8.20
CA LEU A 54 -4.70 12.28 8.44
C LEU A 54 -4.55 13.05 9.76
N GLU A 55 -4.14 12.37 10.82
CA GLU A 55 -3.77 13.01 12.09
C GLU A 55 -2.35 13.57 12.03
#